data_AF-T2ICG2-F1
#
_entry.id   AF-T2ICG2-F1
#
_cell.length_a   1.000
_cell.length_b   1.000
_cell.length_c   1.000
_cell.angle_alpha   90.00
_cell.angle_beta   90.00
_cell.angle_gamma   90.00
#
_symmetry.space_group_name_H-M   'P 1'
#
loop_
_entity.id
_entity.type
_entity.pdbx_description
1 polymer ?
#
loop_
_entity_poly.entity_id
_entity_poly.type
_entity_poly.pdbx_seq_one_letter_code
_entity_poly.pdbx_strand_id
1 'polypeptide(L)'
;MTLQPEIMQSVEQLGYRVTVGDVAAKSGLDINLAQRGLLALASDVSGHLQVAESGDIIYLFPDNFRTILRNKYWKLQLKETWEKIWKVLFYIIRISFGIVLVASIILMLIAITVIIIGLNSSRDGNSNNSGSRGGSYRGGGFFFFPNFGDLFWIFYPNYGYNRYDHSSSRRSQSRDANEMNFLEAVFSFLFGDGNPNYNLEERRWKAIGTVIKNNKGSIIAEQVAPYLDNIDRYNKENEDYILPVLTRFNGNPEVSPNGELIYHFPELQVTVQESTQKSISTYLRERLYKFSEAGSNKIMLAIGLGALNFILALILGSFLKDPSIVAQFRGFIAFINSIYWLLLGYAMAFLGVPLIRYFVVQMRNGKIESRNSERKGRTELLQDKTETIQHKLEYASQFANQAIIQQSDIAYTTEKDVLEQEIEQADKIDQEWQKRLDALDN
;
A
#
# COMPACT_ATOMS: atom_id res chain seq x y z
N MET A 1 -0.36 23.18 -8.15
CA MET A 1 -1.23 22.27 -7.35
C MET A 1 -1.02 20.84 -7.80
N THR A 2 -1.06 19.87 -6.88
CA THR A 2 -0.92 18.44 -7.22
C THR A 2 -2.31 17.87 -7.46
N LEU A 3 -2.64 17.54 -8.72
CA LEU A 3 -3.83 16.75 -9.03
C LEU A 3 -3.74 15.40 -8.32
N GLN A 4 -4.77 15.08 -7.53
CA GLN A 4 -4.85 13.81 -6.81
C GLN A 4 -5.50 12.77 -7.73
N PRO A 5 -4.80 11.68 -8.09
CA PRO A 5 -5.33 10.67 -9.02
C PRO A 5 -6.57 9.96 -8.47
N GLU A 6 -6.73 9.92 -7.15
CA GLU A 6 -7.86 9.31 -6.45
C GLU A 6 -9.18 10.06 -6.73
N ILE A 7 -9.15 11.40 -6.82
CA ILE A 7 -10.32 12.22 -7.16
C ILE A 7 -10.72 11.98 -8.61
N MET A 8 -9.75 12.00 -9.52
CA MET A 8 -9.93 11.77 -10.95
C MET A 8 -10.64 10.44 -11.23
N GLN A 9 -10.13 9.36 -10.64
CA GLN A 9 -10.72 8.03 -10.80
C GLN A 9 -12.12 7.91 -10.17
N SER A 10 -12.37 8.66 -9.09
CA SER A 10 -13.68 8.65 -8.44
C SER A 10 -14.73 9.35 -9.31
N VAL A 11 -14.38 10.51 -9.91
CA VAL A 11 -15.25 11.24 -10.85
C VAL A 11 -15.65 10.37 -12.04
N GLU A 12 -14.68 9.68 -12.65
CA GLU A 12 -14.93 8.78 -13.79
C GLU A 12 -15.85 7.61 -13.41
N GLN A 13 -15.64 7.01 -12.24
CA GLN A 13 -16.45 5.88 -11.76
C GLN A 13 -17.86 6.28 -11.35
N LEU A 14 -18.07 7.57 -11.05
CA LEU A 14 -19.36 8.13 -10.68
C LEU A 14 -20.08 8.77 -11.88
N GLY A 15 -19.53 8.66 -13.10
CA GLY A 15 -20.20 9.13 -14.32
C GLY A 15 -20.18 10.64 -14.49
N TYR A 16 -19.09 11.30 -14.09
CA TYR A 16 -18.78 12.72 -14.38
C TYR A 16 -19.72 13.78 -13.80
N ARG A 17 -20.84 13.41 -13.16
CA ARG A 17 -21.68 14.30 -12.34
C ARG A 17 -21.59 13.85 -10.89
N VAL A 18 -20.98 14.65 -10.02
CA VAL A 18 -20.62 14.22 -8.66
C VAL A 18 -20.83 15.30 -7.59
N THR A 19 -21.15 14.88 -6.38
CA THR A 19 -21.09 15.72 -5.16
C THR A 19 -19.74 15.54 -4.46
N VAL A 20 -19.41 16.47 -3.55
CA VAL A 20 -18.21 16.36 -2.71
C VAL A 20 -18.27 15.09 -1.85
N GLY A 21 -19.43 14.80 -1.25
CA GLY A 21 -19.67 13.61 -0.45
C GLY A 21 -19.49 12.30 -1.22
N ASP A 22 -19.99 12.23 -2.46
CA ASP A 22 -19.84 11.04 -3.31
C ASP A 22 -18.37 10.72 -3.58
N VAL A 23 -17.57 11.76 -3.86
CA VAL A 23 -16.14 11.63 -4.11
C VAL A 23 -15.39 11.30 -2.83
N ALA A 24 -15.68 11.97 -1.72
CA ALA A 24 -15.04 11.70 -0.42
C ALA A 24 -15.29 10.26 0.06
N ALA A 25 -16.55 9.80 0.01
CA ALA A 25 -16.90 8.43 0.40
C ALA A 25 -16.24 7.37 -0.51
N LYS A 26 -16.15 7.65 -1.82
CA LYS A 26 -15.58 6.73 -2.81
C LYS A 26 -14.05 6.66 -2.76
N SER A 27 -13.39 7.80 -2.60
CA SER A 27 -11.93 7.91 -2.54
C SER A 27 -11.38 7.65 -1.14
N GLY A 28 -12.20 7.82 -0.09
CA GLY A 28 -11.76 7.84 1.30
C GLY A 28 -10.98 9.11 1.65
N LEU A 29 -11.07 10.18 0.85
CA LEU A 29 -10.41 11.46 1.11
C LEU A 29 -11.20 12.28 2.13
N ASP A 30 -10.49 13.21 2.77
CA ASP A 30 -11.10 14.27 3.58
C ASP A 30 -12.00 15.14 2.70
N ILE A 31 -13.18 15.50 3.21
CA ILE A 31 -14.16 16.32 2.47
C ILE A 31 -13.57 17.64 2.02
N ASN A 32 -12.79 18.32 2.86
CA ASN A 32 -12.18 19.60 2.51
C ASN A 32 -11.09 19.42 1.43
N LEU A 33 -10.42 18.28 1.41
CA LEU A 33 -9.47 17.94 0.34
C LEU A 33 -10.19 17.57 -0.95
N ALA A 34 -11.29 16.81 -0.86
CA ALA A 34 -12.12 16.46 -2.00
C ALA A 34 -12.73 17.71 -2.66
N GLN A 35 -13.29 18.62 -1.87
CA GLN A 35 -13.88 19.88 -2.35
C GLN A 35 -12.84 20.75 -3.08
N ARG A 36 -11.70 21.01 -2.43
CA ARG A 36 -10.60 21.80 -3.04
C ARG A 36 -10.07 21.14 -4.31
N GLY A 37 -9.95 19.81 -4.31
CA GLY A 37 -9.49 19.04 -5.46
C GLY A 37 -10.48 19.03 -6.62
N LEU A 38 -11.79 18.91 -6.33
CA LEU A 38 -12.85 18.99 -7.33
C LEU A 38 -12.94 20.38 -7.95
N LEU A 39 -12.88 21.43 -7.14
CA LEU A 39 -12.88 22.81 -7.63
C LEU A 39 -11.66 23.09 -8.53
N ALA A 40 -10.48 22.64 -8.12
CA ALA A 40 -9.27 22.77 -8.94
C ALA A 40 -9.39 21.99 -10.25
N LEU A 41 -9.92 20.75 -10.20
CA LEU A 41 -10.17 19.95 -11.39
C LEU A 41 -11.18 20.60 -12.33
N ALA A 42 -12.29 21.12 -11.80
CA ALA A 42 -13.33 21.77 -12.59
C ALA A 42 -12.78 23.02 -13.27
N SER A 43 -12.00 23.84 -12.55
CA SER A 43 -11.31 25.00 -13.14
C SER A 43 -10.33 24.60 -14.25
N ASP A 44 -9.65 23.46 -14.11
CA ASP A 44 -8.65 23.01 -15.08
C ASP A 44 -9.24 22.46 -16.37
N VAL A 45 -10.40 21.81 -16.29
CA VAL A 45 -11.06 21.11 -17.41
C VAL A 45 -12.31 21.83 -17.93
N SER A 46 -12.55 23.06 -17.47
CA SER A 46 -13.79 23.81 -17.76
C SER A 46 -15.04 23.01 -17.37
N GLY A 47 -14.99 22.37 -16.20
CA GLY A 47 -16.16 21.72 -15.61
C GLY A 47 -17.15 22.76 -15.11
N HIS A 48 -18.43 22.39 -15.12
CA HIS A 48 -19.53 23.24 -14.70
C HIS A 48 -19.97 22.88 -13.28
N LEU A 49 -20.47 23.88 -12.57
CA LEU A 49 -21.14 23.76 -11.29
C LEU A 49 -22.66 23.83 -11.49
N GLN A 50 -23.36 22.94 -10.83
CA GLN A 50 -24.81 22.94 -10.65
C GLN A 50 -25.10 23.10 -9.16
N VAL A 51 -26.08 23.92 -8.81
CA VAL A 51 -26.53 24.16 -7.43
C VAL A 51 -27.96 23.65 -7.33
N ALA A 52 -28.20 22.75 -6.38
CA ALA A 52 -29.53 22.24 -6.08
C ALA A 52 -30.37 23.26 -5.29
N GLU A 53 -31.69 23.09 -5.29
CA GLU A 53 -32.60 23.91 -4.47
C GLU A 53 -32.26 23.83 -2.96
N SER A 54 -31.66 22.72 -2.51
CA SER A 54 -31.14 22.55 -1.13
C SER A 54 -29.88 23.38 -0.83
N GLY A 55 -29.23 23.97 -1.85
CA GLY A 55 -27.94 24.63 -1.73
C GLY A 55 -26.73 23.72 -1.97
N ASP A 56 -26.96 22.43 -2.27
CA ASP A 56 -25.88 21.47 -2.52
C ASP A 56 -25.22 21.69 -3.88
N ILE A 57 -23.88 21.58 -3.91
CA ILE A 57 -23.08 21.81 -5.12
C ILE A 57 -22.75 20.48 -5.80
N ILE A 58 -23.09 20.40 -7.09
CA ILE A 58 -22.78 19.30 -7.99
C ILE A 58 -21.75 19.77 -9.01
N TYR A 59 -20.72 18.97 -9.21
CA TYR A 59 -19.69 19.19 -10.21
C TYR A 59 -20.00 18.32 -11.43
N LEU A 60 -20.12 18.97 -12.59
CA LEU A 60 -20.33 18.32 -13.87
C LEU A 60 -19.06 18.46 -14.72
N PHE A 61 -18.47 17.32 -15.07
CA PHE A 61 -17.25 17.23 -15.86
C PHE A 61 -17.57 16.78 -17.28
N PRO A 62 -16.83 17.26 -18.30
CA PRO A 62 -17.07 16.87 -19.68
C PRO A 62 -16.50 15.47 -19.98
N ASP A 63 -17.13 14.71 -20.88
CA ASP A 63 -16.72 13.33 -21.21
C ASP A 63 -15.29 13.22 -21.77
N ASN A 64 -14.77 14.30 -22.37
CA ASN A 64 -13.41 14.42 -22.90
C ASN A 64 -12.36 14.83 -21.84
N PHE A 65 -12.73 14.79 -20.55
CA PHE A 65 -11.92 15.13 -19.38
C PHE A 65 -10.49 14.57 -19.40
N ARG A 66 -10.30 13.29 -19.74
CA ARG A 66 -8.97 12.67 -19.81
C ARG A 66 -8.07 13.31 -20.86
N THR A 67 -8.63 13.71 -21.99
CA THR A 67 -7.87 14.29 -23.11
C THR A 67 -7.39 15.69 -22.77
N ILE A 68 -8.24 16.49 -22.12
CA ILE A 68 -7.92 17.85 -21.68
C ILE A 68 -6.79 17.83 -20.63
N LEU A 69 -6.89 16.93 -19.64
CA LEU A 69 -5.87 16.77 -18.61
C LEU A 69 -4.53 16.28 -19.16
N ARG A 70 -4.56 15.35 -20.12
CA ARG A 70 -3.35 14.80 -20.75
C ARG A 70 -2.54 15.87 -21.50
N ASN A 71 -3.21 16.83 -22.14
CA ASN A 71 -2.54 17.92 -22.85
C ASN A 71 -1.95 18.98 -21.91
N LYS A 72 -2.58 19.21 -20.74
CA LYS A 72 -2.16 20.25 -19.79
C LYS A 72 -1.04 19.80 -18.85
N TYR A 73 -0.97 18.51 -18.52
CA TYR A 73 -0.03 17.99 -17.51
C TYR A 73 1.00 17.02 -18.10
N TRP A 74 2.09 17.56 -18.67
CA TRP A 74 3.29 16.77 -19.02
C TRP A 74 3.89 16.01 -17.82
N LYS A 75 3.61 16.46 -16.60
CA LYS A 75 4.02 15.79 -15.35
C LYS A 75 3.35 14.43 -15.13
N LEU A 76 2.19 14.17 -15.72
CA LEU A 76 1.55 12.83 -15.70
C LEU A 76 2.38 11.82 -16.53
N GLN A 77 2.94 12.26 -17.66
CA GLN A 77 3.83 11.42 -18.50
C GLN A 77 5.19 11.19 -17.85
N LEU A 78 5.77 12.21 -17.20
CA LEU A 78 7.04 12.09 -16.48
C LEU A 78 6.93 11.15 -15.28
N LYS A 79 5.82 11.21 -14.53
CA LYS A 79 5.60 10.27 -13.43
C LYS A 79 5.55 8.85 -13.99
N GLU A 80 4.66 8.57 -14.95
CA GLU A 80 4.43 7.25 -15.56
C GLU A 80 5.69 6.64 -16.23
N THR A 81 6.51 7.46 -16.89
CA THR A 81 7.80 7.01 -17.46
C THR A 81 8.83 6.73 -16.39
N TRP A 82 8.87 7.53 -15.31
CA TRP A 82 9.75 7.28 -14.16
C TRP A 82 9.41 5.97 -13.46
N GLU A 83 8.12 5.61 -13.34
CA GLU A 83 7.66 4.34 -12.75
C GLU A 83 8.10 3.14 -13.59
N LYS A 84 8.07 3.27 -14.92
CA LYS A 84 8.57 2.24 -15.86
C LYS A 84 10.08 2.04 -15.69
N ILE A 85 10.84 3.13 -15.54
CA ILE A 85 12.30 3.06 -15.32
C ILE A 85 12.61 2.37 -14.00
N TRP A 86 11.95 2.75 -12.89
CA TRP A 86 12.15 2.09 -11.60
C TRP A 86 11.78 0.61 -11.65
N LYS A 87 10.69 0.25 -12.34
CA LYS A 87 10.30 -1.15 -12.52
C LYS A 87 11.39 -1.97 -13.21
N VAL A 88 11.98 -1.47 -14.29
CA VAL A 88 13.07 -2.15 -15.01
C VAL A 88 14.34 -2.18 -14.16
N LEU A 89 14.71 -1.08 -13.51
CA LEU A 89 15.89 -1.00 -12.66
C LEU A 89 15.82 -2.00 -11.49
N PHE A 90 14.70 -2.03 -10.76
CA PHE A 90 14.51 -2.98 -9.68
C PHE A 90 14.38 -4.42 -10.17
N TYR A 91 13.87 -4.66 -11.38
CA TYR A 91 13.88 -5.98 -12.00
C TYR A 91 15.30 -6.47 -12.30
N ILE A 92 16.18 -5.59 -12.79
CA ILE A 92 17.60 -5.91 -13.02
C ILE A 92 18.30 -6.23 -11.70
N ILE A 93 18.09 -5.41 -10.66
CA ILE A 93 18.61 -5.67 -9.31
C ILE A 93 18.08 -7.01 -8.76
N ARG A 94 16.80 -7.31 -8.99
CA ARG A 94 16.17 -8.56 -8.57
C ARG A 94 16.87 -9.78 -9.18
N ILE A 95 17.16 -9.72 -10.47
CA ILE A 95 17.84 -10.81 -11.18
C ILE A 95 19.32 -10.90 -10.81
N SER A 96 19.99 -9.77 -10.53
CA SER A 96 21.44 -9.76 -10.30
C SER A 96 21.86 -10.61 -9.12
N PHE A 97 21.05 -10.69 -8.05
CA PHE A 97 21.37 -11.54 -6.90
C PHE A 97 21.43 -13.03 -7.27
N GLY A 98 20.50 -13.52 -8.09
CA GLY A 98 20.53 -14.90 -8.56
C GLY A 98 21.69 -15.16 -9.52
N ILE A 99 22.04 -14.19 -10.37
CA ILE A 99 23.21 -14.30 -11.26
C ILE A 99 24.51 -14.37 -10.45
N VAL A 100 24.66 -13.51 -9.44
CA VAL A 100 25.84 -13.51 -8.55
C VAL A 100 25.96 -14.84 -7.82
N LEU A 101 24.84 -15.43 -7.36
CA LEU A 101 24.85 -16.77 -6.74
C LEU A 101 25.39 -17.84 -7.68
N VAL A 102 24.88 -17.91 -8.91
CA VAL A 102 25.32 -18.92 -9.88
C VAL A 102 26.78 -18.68 -10.28
N ALA A 103 27.17 -17.42 -10.50
CA ALA A 103 28.53 -17.03 -10.82
C ALA A 103 29.50 -17.39 -9.68
N SER A 104 29.13 -17.17 -8.42
CA SER A 104 29.97 -17.52 -7.27
C SER A 104 30.18 -19.03 -7.16
N ILE A 105 29.13 -19.83 -7.37
CA ILE A 105 29.23 -21.29 -7.37
C ILE A 105 30.18 -21.77 -8.47
N ILE A 106 29.99 -21.30 -9.71
CA ILE A 106 30.82 -21.70 -10.86
C ILE A 106 32.28 -21.33 -10.62
N LEU A 107 32.52 -20.09 -10.17
CA LEU A 107 33.86 -19.58 -9.91
C LEU A 107 34.57 -20.40 -8.82
N MET A 108 33.87 -20.77 -7.74
CA MET A 108 34.43 -21.61 -6.68
C MET A 108 34.69 -23.05 -7.14
N LEU A 109 33.79 -23.63 -7.95
CA LEU A 109 33.99 -24.96 -8.52
C LEU A 109 35.25 -25.00 -9.40
N ILE A 110 35.41 -24.03 -10.31
CA ILE A 110 36.60 -23.92 -11.17
C ILE A 110 37.86 -23.80 -10.31
N ALA A 111 37.84 -22.95 -9.28
CA ALA A 111 38.98 -22.77 -8.38
C ALA A 111 39.35 -24.08 -7.66
N ILE A 112 38.37 -24.79 -7.10
CA ILE A 112 38.58 -26.08 -6.43
C ILE A 112 39.12 -27.13 -7.40
N THR A 113 38.57 -27.22 -8.62
CA THR A 113 39.05 -28.17 -9.64
C THR A 113 40.49 -27.91 -10.05
N VAL A 114 40.87 -26.64 -10.27
CA VAL A 114 42.26 -26.27 -10.60
C VAL A 114 43.22 -26.67 -9.48
N ILE A 115 42.84 -26.42 -8.22
CA ILE A 115 43.63 -26.81 -7.06
C ILE A 115 43.80 -28.34 -7.00
N ILE A 116 42.72 -29.11 -7.13
CA ILE A 116 42.76 -30.58 -7.09
C ILE A 116 43.63 -31.16 -8.21
N ILE A 117 43.50 -30.65 -9.44
CA ILE A 117 44.27 -31.15 -10.59
C ILE A 117 45.76 -30.94 -10.38
N GLY A 118 46.20 -29.76 -9.95
CA GLY A 118 47.64 -29.56 -9.76
C GLY A 118 48.21 -30.15 -8.46
N LEU A 119 47.37 -30.48 -7.48
CA LEU A 119 47.76 -31.39 -6.39
C LEU A 119 48.02 -32.82 -6.91
N ASN A 120 47.23 -33.30 -7.88
CA ASN A 120 47.39 -34.62 -8.48
C ASN A 120 48.54 -34.71 -9.50
N SER A 121 48.88 -33.62 -10.18
CA SER A 121 50.04 -33.58 -11.11
C SER A 121 51.38 -33.41 -10.41
N SER A 122 51.40 -33.34 -9.07
CA SER A 122 52.59 -33.14 -8.26
C SER A 122 52.84 -34.36 -7.35
N ARG A 123 53.03 -35.53 -7.97
CA ARG A 123 53.70 -36.69 -7.34
C ARG A 123 54.96 -37.03 -8.12
N ASP A 124 55.92 -36.13 -8.12
CA ASP A 124 57.34 -36.48 -8.10
C ASP A 124 58.18 -35.23 -7.80
N GLY A 125 59.19 -35.39 -6.94
CA GLY A 125 60.17 -34.34 -6.66
C GLY A 125 60.40 -34.06 -5.18
N ASN A 126 61.08 -34.99 -4.50
CA ASN A 126 61.74 -34.75 -3.23
C ASN A 126 62.95 -33.82 -3.43
N SER A 127 63.09 -32.74 -2.65
CA SER A 127 64.36 -32.38 -2.00
C SER A 127 64.24 -31.13 -1.13
N ASN A 128 64.93 -31.22 0.01
CA ASN A 128 65.09 -30.23 1.06
C ASN A 128 65.92 -29.02 0.60
N ASN A 129 65.66 -27.81 1.15
CA ASN A 129 66.54 -27.14 2.14
C ASN A 129 66.27 -25.62 2.27
N SER A 130 66.42 -25.14 3.51
CA SER A 130 66.87 -23.82 3.99
C SER A 130 66.09 -22.52 3.70
N GLY A 131 65.41 -22.02 4.74
CA GLY A 131 65.78 -20.80 5.49
C GLY A 131 65.62 -19.40 4.85
N SER A 132 64.72 -18.57 5.42
CA SER A 132 65.07 -17.25 6.05
C SER A 132 63.84 -16.35 6.31
N ARG A 133 63.88 -15.77 7.52
CA ARG A 133 63.37 -14.48 8.02
C ARG A 133 62.48 -13.57 7.14
N GLY A 134 61.41 -13.08 7.78
CA GLY A 134 61.14 -11.64 7.90
C GLY A 134 59.91 -11.11 7.15
N GLY A 135 59.03 -10.38 7.86
CA GLY A 135 58.03 -9.52 7.22
C GLY A 135 56.74 -9.34 8.00
N SER A 136 56.75 -8.45 9.00
CA SER A 136 55.56 -7.84 9.58
C SER A 136 54.79 -7.00 8.56
N TYR A 137 53.47 -7.20 8.44
CA TYR A 137 52.56 -6.18 7.88
C TYR A 137 51.37 -5.96 8.81
N ARG A 138 51.38 -4.76 9.39
CA ARG A 138 50.29 -4.05 10.04
C ARG A 138 49.56 -3.27 8.93
N GLY A 139 48.25 -3.38 8.84
CA GLY A 139 47.37 -2.58 7.98
C GLY A 139 45.98 -3.19 8.07
N GLY A 140 44.97 -2.54 8.65
CA GLY A 140 44.54 -1.17 8.40
C GLY A 140 43.23 -1.26 7.64
N GLY A 141 42.12 -1.50 8.36
CA GLY A 141 40.79 -1.66 7.78
C GLY A 141 39.74 -1.08 8.72
N PHE A 142 39.21 0.08 8.34
CA PHE A 142 38.12 0.79 8.98
C PHE A 142 36.88 -0.11 9.09
N PHE A 143 36.53 -0.54 10.30
CA PHE A 143 35.21 -1.07 10.61
C PHE A 143 34.30 0.09 11.03
N PHE A 144 33.53 0.62 10.07
CA PHE A 144 32.31 1.34 10.39
C PHE A 144 31.27 0.30 10.79
N PHE A 145 30.93 0.25 12.08
CA PHE A 145 29.70 -0.37 12.56
C PHE A 145 28.60 0.69 12.54
N PRO A 146 27.65 0.66 11.58
CA PRO A 146 26.43 1.43 11.74
C PRO A 146 25.58 0.82 12.86
N ASN A 147 24.94 1.70 13.63
CA ASN A 147 24.03 1.36 14.73
C ASN A 147 22.87 0.47 14.22
N PHE A 148 22.70 -0.72 14.80
CA PHE A 148 21.78 -1.76 14.32
C PHE A 148 20.29 -1.52 14.62
N GLY A 149 19.93 -0.37 15.21
CA GLY A 149 18.54 -0.01 15.47
C GLY A 149 17.70 0.30 14.22
N ASP A 150 18.34 0.82 13.16
CA ASP A 150 17.66 1.35 11.96
C ASP A 150 17.98 0.59 10.65
N LEU A 151 18.79 -0.48 10.70
CA LEU A 151 19.21 -1.24 9.52
C LEU A 151 18.09 -2.13 8.93
N PHE A 152 16.94 -2.22 9.61
CA PHE A 152 15.80 -3.03 9.17
C PHE A 152 15.03 -2.44 7.98
N TRP A 153 15.27 -1.18 7.62
CA TRP A 153 14.67 -0.55 6.44
C TRP A 153 15.24 -1.10 5.11
N ILE A 154 16.45 -1.67 5.11
CA ILE A 154 17.04 -2.36 3.94
C ILE A 154 16.23 -3.61 3.54
N PHE A 155 15.62 -4.29 4.51
CA PHE A 155 14.79 -5.47 4.27
C PHE A 155 13.35 -5.13 3.85
N TYR A 156 12.99 -3.84 3.88
CA TYR A 156 11.69 -3.34 3.45
C TYR A 156 11.88 -1.98 2.77
N PRO A 157 12.32 -1.93 1.50
CA PRO A 157 12.35 -0.69 0.75
C PRO A 157 10.94 -0.08 0.72
N ASN A 158 10.68 0.90 1.59
CA ASN A 158 9.43 1.69 1.59
C ASN A 158 9.43 2.74 0.47
N TYR A 159 10.11 2.45 -0.65
CA TYR A 159 10.20 3.31 -1.80
C TYR A 159 8.97 3.10 -2.68
N GLY A 160 7.81 3.65 -2.31
CA GLY A 160 6.70 3.99 -3.22
C GLY A 160 6.21 2.95 -4.24
N TYR A 161 6.65 1.69 -4.16
CA TYR A 161 6.53 0.70 -5.22
C TYR A 161 5.09 0.18 -5.33
N ASN A 162 4.32 0.37 -4.26
CA ASN A 162 3.00 -0.17 -4.16
C ASN A 162 1.90 0.75 -4.69
N ARG A 163 2.19 1.99 -5.12
CA ARG A 163 1.15 2.86 -5.69
C ARG A 163 0.69 2.41 -7.09
N TYR A 164 1.25 1.33 -7.63
CA TYR A 164 1.08 0.90 -9.03
C TYR A 164 0.11 -0.26 -9.30
N ASP A 165 -0.50 -0.85 -8.28
CA ASP A 165 -1.57 -1.85 -8.47
C ASP A 165 -2.98 -1.27 -8.25
N HIS A 166 -3.18 0.01 -8.55
CA HIS A 166 -4.50 0.67 -8.44
C HIS A 166 -5.40 0.47 -9.69
N SER A 167 -5.28 -0.63 -10.43
CA SER A 167 -6.19 -0.91 -11.57
C SER A 167 -6.57 -2.38 -11.76
N SER A 168 -6.35 -3.24 -10.78
CA SER A 168 -6.58 -4.69 -10.94
C SER A 168 -7.23 -5.33 -9.71
N SER A 169 -8.14 -4.63 -9.03
CA SER A 169 -8.94 -5.17 -7.91
C SER A 169 -9.92 -6.30 -8.28
N ARG A 170 -9.84 -6.85 -9.50
CA ARG A 170 -10.56 -8.07 -9.92
C ARG A 170 -9.64 -9.24 -10.31
N ARG A 171 -8.32 -9.12 -10.18
CA ARG A 171 -7.37 -10.23 -10.43
C ARG A 171 -6.27 -10.29 -9.36
N SER A 172 -6.69 -10.53 -8.12
CA SER A 172 -5.82 -11.15 -7.10
C SER A 172 -6.02 -12.66 -7.07
N GLN A 173 -6.38 -13.24 -8.22
CA GLN A 173 -6.19 -14.65 -8.44
C GLN A 173 -4.73 -14.77 -8.85
N SER A 174 -3.90 -15.22 -7.89
CA SER A 174 -2.62 -15.88 -8.12
C SER A 174 -1.96 -15.50 -9.45
N ARG A 175 -1.05 -14.50 -9.46
CA ARG A 175 0.10 -14.69 -10.38
C ARG A 175 0.68 -16.00 -9.92
N ASP A 176 0.44 -17.05 -10.69
CA ASP A 176 0.69 -18.39 -10.22
C ASP A 176 2.12 -18.45 -9.72
N ALA A 177 2.35 -19.06 -8.56
CA ALA A 177 3.69 -19.33 -8.03
C ALA A 177 4.58 -20.06 -9.06
N ASN A 178 3.94 -20.61 -10.11
CA ASN A 178 4.55 -21.22 -11.27
C ASN A 178 5.13 -20.22 -12.30
N GLU A 179 4.62 -18.99 -12.42
CA GLU A 179 5.07 -17.98 -13.40
C GLU A 179 6.35 -17.23 -12.99
N MET A 180 6.74 -17.25 -11.71
CA MET A 180 7.97 -16.57 -11.27
C MET A 180 9.23 -17.28 -11.78
N ASN A 181 10.13 -16.57 -12.45
CA ASN A 181 11.41 -17.14 -12.87
C ASN A 181 12.29 -17.51 -11.67
N PHE A 182 13.21 -18.46 -11.81
CA PHE A 182 14.10 -18.89 -10.71
C PHE A 182 14.86 -17.72 -10.06
N LEU A 183 15.41 -16.81 -10.87
CA LEU A 183 16.17 -15.66 -10.37
C LEU A 183 15.28 -14.68 -9.59
N GLU A 184 14.01 -14.54 -9.99
CA GLU A 184 13.01 -13.77 -9.26
C GLU A 184 12.59 -14.48 -7.97
N ALA A 185 12.49 -15.82 -7.98
CA ALA A 185 12.25 -16.61 -6.78
C ALA A 185 13.41 -16.50 -5.77
N VAL A 186 14.66 -16.43 -6.23
CA VAL A 186 15.82 -16.19 -5.35
C VAL A 186 15.72 -14.83 -4.66
N PHE A 187 15.33 -13.79 -5.39
CA PHE A 187 15.12 -12.47 -4.79
C PHE A 187 13.94 -12.45 -3.81
N SER A 188 12.81 -13.05 -4.18
CA SER A 188 11.65 -13.19 -3.29
C SER A 188 12.01 -13.99 -2.04
N PHE A 189 12.83 -15.03 -2.18
CA PHE A 189 13.41 -15.76 -1.05
C PHE A 189 14.33 -14.89 -0.19
N LEU A 190 15.12 -13.97 -0.77
CA LEU A 190 16.09 -13.14 -0.05
C LEU A 190 15.49 -11.89 0.62
N PHE A 191 14.49 -11.27 0.00
CA PHE A 191 13.91 -10.00 0.47
C PHE A 191 12.40 -10.01 0.68
N GLY A 192 11.69 -11.01 0.15
CA GLY A 192 10.22 -11.05 0.13
C GLY A 192 9.61 -10.17 -0.97
N ASP A 193 8.29 -10.07 -0.97
CA ASP A 193 7.52 -9.44 -2.05
C ASP A 193 6.92 -8.08 -1.68
N GLY A 194 7.34 -7.50 -0.55
CA GLY A 194 6.92 -6.18 -0.08
C GLY A 194 5.82 -6.22 0.99
N ASN A 195 5.26 -5.04 1.29
CA ASN A 195 4.20 -4.87 2.29
C ASN A 195 2.82 -5.17 1.69
N PRO A 196 2.11 -6.25 2.09
CA PRO A 196 0.79 -6.60 1.56
C PRO A 196 -0.32 -5.63 1.99
N ASN A 197 -0.04 -4.75 2.96
CA ASN A 197 -0.97 -3.78 3.56
C ASN A 197 -0.56 -2.32 3.26
N TYR A 198 0.16 -2.06 2.19
CA TYR A 198 0.59 -0.69 1.84
C TYR A 198 -0.57 0.31 1.67
N ASN A 199 -1.73 -0.17 1.20
CA ASN A 199 -2.95 0.62 0.98
C ASN A 199 -3.95 0.47 2.13
N LEU A 200 -3.49 0.08 3.31
CA LEU A 200 -4.39 -0.18 4.43
C LEU A 200 -5.18 1.07 4.85
N GLU A 201 -4.50 2.21 4.97
CA GLU A 201 -5.16 3.49 5.29
C GLU A 201 -6.22 3.84 4.25
N GLU A 202 -5.86 3.79 2.97
CA GLU A 202 -6.80 4.06 1.87
C GLU A 202 -8.02 3.11 1.92
N ARG A 203 -7.79 1.82 2.14
CA ARG A 203 -8.87 0.83 2.33
C ARG A 203 -9.72 1.12 3.55
N ARG A 204 -9.11 1.56 4.66
CA ARG A 204 -9.81 1.92 5.91
C ARG A 204 -10.80 3.04 5.64
N TRP A 205 -10.33 4.15 5.07
CA TRP A 205 -11.18 5.32 4.89
C TRP A 205 -12.25 5.10 3.82
N LYS A 206 -11.95 4.35 2.76
CA LYS A 206 -12.96 3.90 1.80
C LYS A 206 -14.02 3.01 2.44
N ALA A 207 -13.61 2.09 3.32
CA ALA A 207 -14.55 1.22 4.03
C ALA A 207 -15.46 2.03 4.97
N ILE A 208 -14.89 2.94 5.76
CA ILE A 208 -15.65 3.83 6.67
C ILE A 208 -16.64 4.71 5.89
N GLY A 209 -16.20 5.37 4.81
CA GLY A 209 -17.08 6.16 3.97
C GLY A 209 -18.21 5.33 3.35
N THR A 210 -17.94 4.08 2.98
CA THR A 210 -18.98 3.16 2.49
C THR A 210 -19.93 2.71 3.60
N VAL A 211 -19.45 2.52 4.83
CA VAL A 211 -20.32 2.22 6.00
C VAL A 211 -21.26 3.38 6.25
N ILE A 212 -20.76 4.61 6.30
CA ILE A 212 -21.57 5.82 6.48
C ILE A 212 -22.62 5.92 5.37
N LYS A 213 -22.22 5.74 4.10
CA LYS A 213 -23.12 5.80 2.95
C LYS A 213 -24.18 4.68 2.98
N ASN A 214 -23.82 3.46 3.35
CA ASN A 214 -24.77 2.35 3.48
C ASN A 214 -25.82 2.58 4.57
N ASN A 215 -25.51 3.38 5.59
CA ASN A 215 -26.44 3.79 6.64
C ASN A 215 -27.04 5.19 6.38
N LYS A 216 -27.01 5.68 5.13
CA LYS A 216 -27.59 6.98 4.73
C LYS A 216 -27.10 8.14 5.60
N GLY A 217 -25.80 8.18 5.85
CA GLY A 217 -25.14 9.28 6.54
C GLY A 217 -25.38 9.36 8.05
N SER A 218 -26.00 8.38 8.70
CA SER A 218 -26.12 8.36 10.16
C SER A 218 -25.60 7.04 10.71
N ILE A 219 -24.69 7.10 11.68
CA ILE A 219 -24.05 5.91 12.26
C ILE A 219 -23.84 6.06 13.78
N ILE A 220 -23.58 4.93 14.41
CA ILE A 220 -23.11 4.85 15.80
C ILE A 220 -21.59 4.56 15.80
N ALA A 221 -20.87 4.92 16.87
CA ALA A 221 -19.43 4.71 16.92
C ALA A 221 -19.03 3.24 16.75
N GLU A 222 -19.84 2.32 17.28
CA GLU A 222 -19.65 0.87 17.22
C GLU A 222 -19.67 0.32 15.77
N GLN A 223 -20.35 0.99 14.83
CA GLN A 223 -20.39 0.58 13.43
C GLN A 223 -19.05 0.78 12.70
N VAL A 224 -18.24 1.75 13.15
CA VAL A 224 -16.94 2.05 12.54
C VAL A 224 -15.76 1.55 13.38
N ALA A 225 -15.97 1.20 14.65
CA ALA A 225 -14.96 0.63 15.54
C ALA A 225 -14.18 -0.58 14.95
N PRO A 226 -14.76 -1.49 14.14
CA PRO A 226 -14.02 -2.58 13.51
C PRO A 226 -13.01 -2.16 12.42
N TYR A 227 -13.03 -0.90 11.99
CA TYR A 227 -12.11 -0.35 10.99
C TYR A 227 -11.02 0.54 11.60
N LEU A 228 -11.18 0.92 12.87
CA LEU A 228 -10.28 1.82 13.59
C LEU A 228 -9.28 1.07 14.46
N ASP A 229 -8.17 1.74 14.76
CA ASP A 229 -7.05 1.20 15.54
C ASP A 229 -6.89 1.98 16.86
N ASN A 230 -6.11 1.42 17.80
CA ASN A 230 -5.77 2.05 19.09
C ASN A 230 -6.99 2.44 19.96
N ILE A 231 -7.99 1.55 20.00
CA ILE A 231 -9.14 1.71 20.89
C ILE A 231 -8.78 1.11 22.26
N ASP A 232 -8.29 1.96 23.16
CA ASP A 232 -8.04 1.62 24.55
C ASP A 232 -9.35 1.69 25.38
N ARG A 233 -9.32 1.16 26.61
CA ARG A 233 -10.52 1.14 27.49
C ARG A 233 -11.14 2.53 27.68
N TYR A 234 -10.31 3.54 27.91
CA TYR A 234 -10.75 4.92 28.11
C TYR A 234 -11.40 5.51 26.85
N ASN A 235 -10.74 5.38 25.69
CA ASN A 235 -11.28 5.87 24.43
C ASN A 235 -12.57 5.13 24.04
N LYS A 236 -12.71 3.86 24.45
CA LYS A 236 -13.93 3.08 24.19
C LYS A 236 -15.12 3.61 24.99
N GLU A 237 -14.91 4.01 26.25
CA GLU A 237 -15.97 4.53 27.12
C GLU A 237 -16.43 5.93 26.68
N ASN A 238 -15.50 6.79 26.25
CA ASN A 238 -15.81 8.15 25.81
C ASN A 238 -16.16 8.27 24.32
N GLU A 239 -16.04 7.18 23.56
CA GLU A 239 -16.18 7.16 22.10
C GLU A 239 -15.18 8.05 21.32
N ASP A 240 -14.11 8.54 21.95
CA ASP A 240 -13.08 9.43 21.37
C ASP A 240 -12.44 8.90 20.09
N TYR A 241 -12.47 7.58 19.88
CA TYR A 241 -11.95 6.94 18.67
C TYR A 241 -12.69 7.37 17.39
N ILE A 242 -13.90 7.94 17.49
CA ILE A 242 -14.69 8.42 16.35
C ILE A 242 -14.18 9.75 15.79
N LEU A 243 -13.47 10.56 16.59
CA LEU A 243 -13.11 11.93 16.23
C LEU A 243 -12.39 12.07 14.88
N PRO A 244 -11.42 11.19 14.51
CA PRO A 244 -10.80 11.25 13.19
C PRO A 244 -11.77 11.02 12.03
N VAL A 245 -12.85 10.26 12.25
CA VAL A 245 -13.92 10.03 11.26
C VAL A 245 -14.75 11.30 11.10
N LEU A 246 -15.12 11.95 12.21
CA LEU A 246 -15.87 13.20 12.20
C LEU A 246 -15.10 14.31 11.48
N THR A 247 -13.82 14.48 11.80
CA THR A 247 -12.98 15.49 11.13
C THR A 247 -12.86 15.23 9.63
N ARG A 248 -12.69 13.97 9.22
CA ARG A 248 -12.44 13.62 7.83
C ARG A 248 -13.68 13.72 6.95
N PHE A 249 -14.83 13.30 7.47
CA PHE A 249 -16.10 13.27 6.75
C PHE A 249 -17.08 14.36 7.20
N ASN A 250 -16.61 15.39 7.89
CA ASN A 250 -17.40 16.53 8.37
C ASN A 250 -18.68 16.09 9.11
N GLY A 251 -18.53 15.13 10.02
CA GLY A 251 -19.64 14.58 10.81
C GLY A 251 -19.87 15.37 12.10
N ASN A 252 -21.11 15.38 12.55
CA ASN A 252 -21.54 16.04 13.78
C ASN A 252 -22.15 15.03 14.76
N PRO A 253 -21.86 15.15 16.07
CA PRO A 253 -22.48 14.32 17.10
C PRO A 253 -23.88 14.86 17.47
N GLU A 254 -24.80 13.95 17.74
CA GLU A 254 -26.14 14.22 18.26
C GLU A 254 -26.40 13.34 19.48
N VAL A 255 -27.16 13.84 20.45
CA VAL A 255 -27.41 13.17 21.72
C VAL A 255 -28.84 12.66 21.76
N SER A 256 -29.01 11.36 22.00
CA SER A 256 -30.31 10.75 22.19
C SER A 256 -30.96 11.20 23.50
N PRO A 257 -32.30 11.10 23.64
CA PRO A 257 -32.99 11.40 24.90
C PRO A 257 -32.45 10.61 26.10
N ASN A 258 -31.82 9.47 25.84
CA ASN A 258 -31.23 8.59 26.86
C ASN A 258 -29.76 8.93 27.16
N GLY A 259 -29.21 9.99 26.57
CA GLY A 259 -27.82 10.42 26.76
C GLY A 259 -26.80 9.65 25.93
N GLU A 260 -27.23 8.95 24.88
CA GLU A 260 -26.35 8.19 23.99
C GLU A 260 -25.94 9.02 22.77
N LEU A 261 -24.73 8.82 22.26
CA LEU A 261 -24.24 9.56 21.09
C LEU A 261 -24.54 8.82 19.78
N ILE A 262 -25.02 9.57 18.79
CA ILE A 262 -25.06 9.17 17.37
C ILE A 262 -24.33 10.21 16.53
N TYR A 263 -23.90 9.82 15.34
CA TYR A 263 -23.09 10.67 14.47
C TYR A 263 -23.71 10.76 13.09
N HIS A 264 -24.06 11.98 12.68
CA HIS A 264 -24.63 12.24 11.36
C HIS A 264 -23.64 12.98 10.46
N PHE A 265 -23.69 12.68 9.17
CA PHE A 265 -22.73 13.09 8.13
C PHE A 265 -23.51 13.68 6.96
N PRO A 266 -23.95 14.95 7.05
CA PRO A 266 -24.83 15.59 6.05
C PRO A 266 -24.27 15.51 4.63
N GLU A 267 -22.97 15.78 4.48
CA GLU A 267 -22.28 15.76 3.19
C GLU A 267 -22.34 14.38 2.50
N LEU A 268 -22.43 13.28 3.26
CA LEU A 268 -22.51 11.92 2.72
C LEU A 268 -23.96 11.45 2.48
N GLN A 269 -24.96 12.27 2.81
CA GLN A 269 -26.38 12.01 2.54
C GLN A 269 -26.80 12.47 1.14
N VAL A 270 -26.04 13.39 0.55
CA VAL A 270 -26.34 14.00 -0.75
C VAL A 270 -25.62 13.25 -1.87
N THR A 271 -26.39 12.67 -2.79
CA THR A 271 -25.84 11.88 -3.90
C THR A 271 -26.55 12.16 -5.21
N VAL A 272 -25.82 12.02 -6.32
CA VAL A 272 -26.36 12.21 -7.68
C VAL A 272 -26.99 10.92 -8.22
N GLN A 273 -26.56 9.76 -7.71
CA GLN A 273 -26.99 8.44 -8.18
C GLN A 273 -27.52 7.61 -7.02
N GLU A 274 -28.53 6.78 -7.28
CA GLU A 274 -29.00 5.81 -6.30
C GLU A 274 -27.85 4.94 -5.80
N SER A 275 -27.59 5.06 -4.50
CA SER A 275 -26.56 4.27 -3.85
C SER A 275 -27.05 2.85 -3.64
N THR A 276 -26.69 1.94 -4.54
CA THR A 276 -26.82 0.51 -4.25
C THR A 276 -25.95 0.15 -3.04
N GLN A 277 -26.52 -0.53 -2.04
CA GLN A 277 -25.76 -1.01 -0.89
C GLN A 277 -24.55 -1.82 -1.38
N LYS A 278 -23.35 -1.36 -1.04
CA LYS A 278 -22.12 -2.06 -1.41
C LYS A 278 -21.79 -3.08 -0.34
N SER A 279 -21.38 -4.28 -0.76
CA SER A 279 -20.81 -5.25 0.16
C SER A 279 -19.47 -4.73 0.68
N ILE A 280 -19.35 -4.65 2.00
CA ILE A 280 -18.13 -4.24 2.70
C ILE A 280 -17.69 -5.40 3.59
N SER A 281 -16.38 -5.61 3.74
CA SER A 281 -15.85 -6.55 4.73
C SER A 281 -16.26 -6.11 6.12
N THR A 282 -16.75 -7.02 6.96
CA THR A 282 -17.31 -6.70 8.29
C THR A 282 -16.34 -6.01 9.25
N TYR A 283 -15.03 -6.11 9.00
CA TYR A 283 -13.96 -5.40 9.69
C TYR A 283 -12.77 -5.15 8.76
N LEU A 284 -11.86 -4.25 9.17
CA LEU A 284 -10.62 -4.01 8.42
C LEU A 284 -9.63 -5.17 8.62
N ARG A 285 -9.57 -6.06 7.63
CA ARG A 285 -8.63 -7.19 7.64
C ARG A 285 -7.26 -6.80 7.06
N GLU A 286 -6.25 -6.90 7.91
CA GLU A 286 -4.85 -6.90 7.51
C GLU A 286 -4.46 -8.26 6.91
N ARG A 287 -3.70 -8.22 5.83
CA ARG A 287 -3.12 -9.41 5.20
C ARG A 287 -1.82 -9.78 5.91
N LEU A 288 -1.61 -11.07 6.13
CA LEU A 288 -0.35 -11.57 6.69
C LEU A 288 0.78 -11.40 5.69
N TYR A 289 1.98 -11.11 6.19
CA TYR A 289 3.19 -11.16 5.38
C TYR A 289 3.48 -12.61 5.02
N LYS A 290 3.50 -12.90 3.73
CA LYS A 290 4.06 -14.16 3.22
C LYS A 290 5.58 -14.04 3.26
N PHE A 291 6.25 -15.13 3.61
CA PHE A 291 7.71 -15.15 3.59
C PHE A 291 8.25 -14.96 2.17
N SER A 292 7.61 -15.62 1.20
CA SER A 292 7.85 -15.48 -0.23
C SER A 292 6.60 -15.95 -0.97
N GLU A 293 6.29 -15.32 -2.11
CA GLU A 293 5.26 -15.74 -3.04
C GLU A 293 5.75 -16.83 -4.02
N ALA A 294 7.05 -17.13 -4.02
CA ALA A 294 7.63 -18.17 -4.85
C ALA A 294 7.13 -19.57 -4.46
N GLY A 295 6.99 -20.45 -5.46
CA GLY A 295 6.59 -21.83 -5.21
C GLY A 295 7.62 -22.59 -4.36
N SER A 296 7.15 -23.50 -3.52
CA SER A 296 7.97 -24.26 -2.56
C SER A 296 9.19 -24.93 -3.20
N ASN A 297 9.04 -25.47 -4.41
CA ASN A 297 10.15 -26.11 -5.14
C ASN A 297 11.27 -25.11 -5.48
N LYS A 298 10.92 -23.90 -5.89
CA LYS A 298 11.90 -22.85 -6.24
C LYS A 298 12.60 -22.31 -5.00
N ILE A 299 11.87 -22.20 -3.88
CA ILE A 299 12.46 -21.85 -2.58
C ILE A 299 13.43 -22.94 -2.12
N MET A 300 13.06 -24.22 -2.21
CA MET A 300 13.94 -25.33 -1.84
C MET A 300 15.21 -25.37 -2.70
N LEU A 301 15.09 -25.12 -4.01
CA LEU A 301 16.24 -24.99 -4.90
C LEU A 301 17.13 -23.80 -4.53
N ALA A 302 16.55 -22.64 -4.19
CA ALA A 302 17.31 -21.47 -3.76
C ALA A 302 18.08 -21.75 -2.45
N ILE A 303 17.44 -22.39 -1.46
CA ILE A 303 18.07 -22.83 -0.22
C ILE A 303 19.19 -23.82 -0.52
N GLY A 304 18.94 -24.82 -1.37
CA GLY A 304 19.91 -25.84 -1.74
C GLY A 304 21.15 -25.26 -2.43
N LEU A 305 20.96 -24.35 -3.39
CA LEU A 305 22.05 -23.63 -4.06
C LEU A 305 22.79 -22.70 -3.10
N GLY A 306 22.09 -22.03 -2.18
CA GLY A 306 22.71 -21.23 -1.13
C GLY A 306 23.58 -22.07 -0.18
N ALA A 307 23.07 -23.22 0.25
CA ALA A 307 23.81 -24.18 1.08
C ALA A 307 25.02 -24.74 0.36
N LEU A 308 24.87 -25.12 -0.90
CA LEU A 308 25.98 -25.56 -1.75
C LEU A 308 27.03 -24.47 -1.91
N ASN A 309 26.62 -23.23 -2.17
CA ASN A 309 27.52 -22.07 -2.27
C ASN A 309 28.31 -21.87 -0.96
N PHE A 310 27.65 -21.97 0.19
CA PHE A 310 28.29 -21.86 1.49
C PHE A 310 29.29 -23.00 1.76
N ILE A 311 28.91 -24.25 1.46
CA ILE A 311 29.80 -25.41 1.61
C ILE A 311 31.03 -25.28 0.70
N LEU A 312 30.86 -24.89 -0.57
CA LEU A 312 31.96 -24.65 -1.49
C LEU A 312 32.89 -23.55 -0.99
N ALA A 313 32.35 -22.47 -0.41
CA ALA A 313 33.15 -21.41 0.18
C ALA A 313 33.97 -21.89 1.38
N LEU A 314 33.43 -22.79 2.21
CA LEU A 314 34.17 -23.40 3.32
C LEU A 314 35.29 -24.33 2.82
N ILE A 315 34.99 -25.18 1.84
CA ILE A 315 35.97 -26.10 1.22
C ILE A 315 37.09 -25.30 0.57
N LEU A 316 36.75 -24.32 -0.28
CA LEU A 316 37.74 -23.43 -0.90
C LEU A 316 38.57 -22.70 0.15
N GLY A 317 37.94 -22.24 1.23
CA GLY A 317 38.63 -21.64 2.38
C GLY A 317 39.65 -22.56 3.04
N SER A 318 39.36 -23.87 3.16
CA SER A 318 40.33 -24.82 3.68
C SER A 318 41.56 -24.98 2.78
N PHE A 319 41.37 -24.98 1.45
CA PHE A 319 42.49 -25.06 0.50
C PHE A 319 43.31 -23.77 0.43
N LEU A 320 42.68 -22.60 0.55
CA LEU A 320 43.36 -21.31 0.48
C LEU A 320 44.18 -20.98 1.74
N LYS A 321 43.94 -21.68 2.86
CA LYS A 321 44.73 -21.53 4.09
C LYS A 321 46.16 -22.05 3.95
N ASP A 322 46.39 -23.02 3.04
CA ASP A 322 47.71 -23.60 2.84
C ASP A 322 48.57 -22.69 1.94
N PRO A 323 49.67 -22.09 2.46
CA PRO A 323 50.47 -21.12 1.70
C PRO A 323 51.16 -21.72 0.47
N SER A 324 51.38 -23.03 0.47
CA SER A 324 51.96 -23.79 -0.65
C SER A 324 51.05 -23.79 -1.88
N ILE A 325 49.74 -23.92 -1.68
CA ILE A 325 48.74 -23.95 -2.75
C ILE A 325 48.63 -22.57 -3.41
N VAL A 326 48.63 -21.50 -2.61
CA VAL A 326 48.56 -20.13 -3.14
C VAL A 326 49.86 -19.71 -3.84
N ALA A 327 51.01 -20.18 -3.35
CA ALA A 327 52.32 -19.88 -3.93
C ALA A 327 52.60 -20.63 -5.25
N GLN A 328 52.07 -21.84 -5.40
CA GLN A 328 52.28 -22.71 -6.57
C GLN A 328 51.47 -22.26 -7.80
N PHE A 329 50.25 -21.76 -7.60
CA PHE A 329 49.37 -21.29 -8.68
C PHE A 329 49.30 -19.75 -8.71
N ARG A 330 50.32 -19.11 -9.28
CA ARG A 330 50.30 -17.65 -9.50
C ARG A 330 49.20 -17.28 -10.52
N GLY A 331 48.44 -16.22 -10.25
CA GLY A 331 47.39 -15.69 -11.13
C GLY A 331 45.98 -15.90 -10.58
N PHE A 332 45.17 -16.75 -11.25
CA PHE A 332 43.74 -16.94 -10.95
C PHE A 332 43.45 -17.27 -9.47
N ILE A 333 44.20 -18.21 -8.87
CA ILE A 333 44.01 -18.59 -7.46
C ILE A 333 44.33 -17.43 -6.49
N ALA A 334 45.34 -16.61 -6.80
CA ALA A 334 45.64 -15.42 -6.00
C ALA A 334 44.51 -14.37 -6.08
N PHE A 335 43.89 -14.20 -7.26
CA PHE A 335 42.68 -13.37 -7.40
C PHE A 335 41.52 -13.91 -6.57
N ILE A 336 41.24 -15.22 -6.63
CA ILE A 336 40.20 -15.86 -5.82
C ILE A 336 40.45 -15.66 -4.32
N ASN A 337 41.70 -15.80 -3.88
CA ASN A 337 42.06 -15.53 -2.48
C ASN A 337 41.78 -14.08 -2.08
N SER A 338 42.02 -13.11 -2.97
CA SER A 338 41.73 -11.70 -2.71
C SER A 338 40.24 -11.41 -2.55
N ILE A 339 39.36 -12.15 -3.25
CA ILE A 339 37.90 -11.97 -3.17
C ILE A 339 37.22 -12.99 -2.24
N TYR A 340 37.98 -13.88 -1.60
CA TYR A 340 37.45 -14.98 -0.79
C TYR A 340 36.49 -14.49 0.30
N TRP A 341 36.87 -13.43 1.03
CA TRP A 341 36.01 -12.85 2.07
C TRP A 341 34.69 -12.30 1.53
N LEU A 342 34.67 -11.80 0.29
CA LEU A 342 33.43 -11.37 -0.38
C LEU A 342 32.56 -12.57 -0.76
N LEU A 343 33.15 -13.65 -1.28
CA LEU A 343 32.43 -14.88 -1.62
C LEU A 343 31.82 -15.54 -0.37
N LEU A 344 32.61 -15.66 0.70
CA LEU A 344 32.16 -16.20 1.97
C LEU A 344 31.09 -15.31 2.62
N GLY A 345 31.31 -13.99 2.65
CA GLY A 345 30.35 -13.03 3.18
C GLY A 345 29.03 -13.06 2.43
N TYR A 346 29.08 -13.14 1.09
CA TYR A 346 27.89 -13.30 0.25
C TYR A 346 27.16 -14.62 0.55
N ALA A 347 27.87 -15.75 0.63
CA ALA A 347 27.26 -17.05 0.93
C ALA A 347 26.60 -17.08 2.31
N MET A 348 27.26 -16.49 3.32
CA MET A 348 26.71 -16.37 4.66
C MET A 348 25.48 -15.46 4.70
N ALA A 349 25.52 -14.31 4.04
CA ALA A 349 24.38 -13.39 3.96
C ALA A 349 23.20 -14.00 3.22
N PHE A 350 23.46 -14.76 2.15
CA PHE A 350 22.42 -15.40 1.34
C PHE A 350 21.53 -16.36 2.14
N LEU A 351 22.08 -17.03 3.17
CA LEU A 351 21.33 -17.90 4.07
C LEU A 351 20.91 -17.20 5.37
N GLY A 352 21.76 -16.31 5.89
CA GLY A 352 21.53 -15.60 7.15
C GLY A 352 20.40 -14.58 7.06
N VAL A 353 20.32 -13.82 5.96
CA VAL A 353 19.28 -12.79 5.77
C VAL A 353 17.87 -13.41 5.75
N PRO A 354 17.56 -14.44 4.94
CA PRO A 354 16.25 -15.09 4.96
C PRO A 354 15.92 -15.70 6.33
N LEU A 355 16.91 -16.25 7.03
CA LEU A 355 16.72 -16.84 8.35
C LEU A 355 16.30 -15.79 9.39
N ILE A 356 16.99 -14.64 9.44
CA ILE A 356 16.60 -13.53 10.31
C ILE A 356 15.21 -13.00 9.89
N ARG A 357 14.96 -12.85 8.58
CA ARG A 357 13.67 -12.37 8.06
C ARG A 357 12.52 -13.29 8.47
N TYR A 358 12.72 -14.61 8.45
CA TYR A 358 11.70 -15.58 8.84
C TYR A 358 11.15 -15.28 10.25
N PHE A 359 12.03 -15.08 11.23
CA PHE A 359 11.62 -14.73 12.60
C PHE A 359 10.93 -13.37 12.67
N VAL A 360 11.44 -12.36 11.96
CA VAL A 360 10.82 -11.01 11.92
C VAL A 360 9.42 -11.07 11.32
N VAL A 361 9.22 -11.82 10.24
CA VAL A 361 7.92 -12.01 9.60
C VAL A 361 6.96 -12.71 10.55
N GLN A 362 7.41 -13.74 11.26
CA GLN A 362 6.60 -14.44 12.25
C GLN A 362 6.16 -13.51 13.40
N MET A 363 7.08 -12.71 13.95
CA MET A 363 6.75 -11.72 14.98
C MET A 363 5.77 -10.66 14.48
N ARG A 364 5.93 -10.17 13.24
CA ARG A 364 5.03 -9.18 12.64
C ARG A 364 3.65 -9.77 12.38
N ASN A 365 3.57 -11.01 11.89
CA ASN A 365 2.32 -11.71 11.66
C ASN A 365 1.55 -11.93 12.96
N GLY A 366 2.23 -12.28 14.06
CA GLY A 366 1.57 -12.38 15.37
C GLY A 366 0.90 -11.06 15.81
N LYS A 367 1.57 -9.92 15.59
CA LYS A 367 0.96 -8.59 15.86
C LYS A 367 -0.23 -8.29 14.94
N ILE A 368 -0.15 -8.69 13.67
CA ILE A 368 -1.24 -8.51 12.70
C ILE A 368 -2.46 -9.38 13.09
N GLU A 369 -2.22 -10.62 13.50
CA GLU A 369 -3.27 -11.53 13.95
C GLU A 369 -3.97 -11.00 15.20
N SER A 370 -3.22 -10.48 16.18
CA SER A 370 -3.80 -9.82 17.36
C SER A 370 -4.74 -8.68 16.94
N ARG A 371 -4.27 -7.74 16.11
CA ARG A 371 -5.11 -6.62 15.64
C ARG A 371 -6.34 -7.10 14.87
N ASN A 372 -6.20 -8.10 14.00
CA ASN A 372 -7.32 -8.67 13.27
C ASN A 372 -8.33 -9.34 14.22
N SER A 373 -7.86 -10.05 15.25
CA SER A 373 -8.73 -10.67 16.25
C SER A 373 -9.48 -9.63 17.10
N GLU A 374 -8.83 -8.53 17.49
CA GLU A 374 -9.47 -7.42 18.20
C GLU A 374 -10.56 -6.78 17.34
N ARG A 375 -10.27 -6.49 16.06
CA ARG A 375 -11.24 -5.94 15.12
C ARG A 375 -12.42 -6.89 14.89
N LYS A 376 -12.17 -8.21 14.81
CA LYS A 376 -13.21 -9.23 14.71
C LYS A 376 -14.09 -9.27 15.97
N GLY A 377 -13.51 -9.19 17.16
CA GLY A 377 -14.27 -9.14 18.41
C GLY A 377 -15.18 -7.91 18.50
N ARG A 378 -14.74 -6.75 17.99
CA ARG A 378 -15.59 -5.54 17.89
C ARG A 378 -16.79 -5.74 16.96
N THR A 379 -16.60 -6.47 15.86
CA THR A 379 -17.70 -6.85 14.97
C THR A 379 -18.70 -7.77 15.66
N GLU A 380 -18.23 -8.74 16.44
CA GLU A 380 -19.10 -9.68 17.16
C GLU A 380 -19.97 -8.94 18.19
N LEU A 381 -19.39 -7.98 18.94
CA LEU A 381 -20.16 -7.11 19.84
C LEU A 381 -21.28 -6.31 19.14
N LEU A 382 -21.03 -5.84 17.91
CA LEU A 382 -22.04 -5.15 17.10
C LEU A 382 -23.15 -6.11 16.62
N GLN A 383 -22.81 -7.38 16.36
CA GLN A 383 -23.75 -8.40 15.88
C GLN A 383 -24.63 -8.97 16.99
N ASP A 384 -24.12 -9.02 18.22
CA ASP A 384 -24.88 -9.49 19.39
C ASP A 384 -26.08 -8.58 19.72
N LYS A 385 -26.14 -7.37 19.13
CA LYS A 385 -27.25 -6.41 19.23
C LYS A 385 -27.76 -6.26 20.66
N THR A 386 -26.87 -5.92 21.59
CA THR A 386 -27.25 -5.52 22.95
C THR A 386 -28.34 -4.43 22.90
N GLU A 387 -29.23 -4.40 23.90
CA GLU A 387 -30.33 -3.43 23.99
C GLU A 387 -29.89 -1.97 23.75
N THR A 388 -28.73 -1.57 24.30
CA THR A 388 -28.12 -0.24 24.08
C THR A 388 -27.77 0.00 22.61
N ILE A 389 -27.16 -0.97 21.93
CA ILE A 389 -26.81 -0.87 20.50
C ILE A 389 -28.08 -0.78 19.65
N GLN A 390 -29.12 -1.54 19.99
CA GLN A 390 -30.40 -1.47 19.27
C GLN A 390 -31.02 -0.08 19.39
N HIS A 391 -31.08 0.46 20.60
CA HIS A 391 -31.63 1.79 20.85
C HIS A 391 -30.84 2.89 20.10
N LYS A 392 -29.51 2.83 20.14
CA LYS A 392 -28.65 3.75 19.37
C LYS A 392 -28.89 3.64 17.86
N LEU A 393 -29.03 2.42 17.31
CA LEU A 393 -29.30 2.20 15.89
C LEU A 393 -30.67 2.72 15.48
N GLU A 394 -31.70 2.52 16.30
CA GLU A 394 -33.05 3.05 16.07
C GLU A 394 -33.03 4.57 16.07
N TYR A 395 -32.37 5.20 17.04
CA TYR A 395 -32.24 6.65 17.08
C TYR A 395 -31.44 7.19 15.89
N ALA A 396 -30.31 6.57 15.55
CA ALA A 396 -29.50 6.94 14.38
C ALA A 396 -30.32 6.87 13.08
N SER A 397 -31.24 5.89 12.96
CA SER A 397 -32.09 5.75 11.77
C SER A 397 -33.04 6.93 11.55
N GLN A 398 -33.37 7.72 12.59
CA GLN A 398 -34.21 8.92 12.46
C GLN A 398 -33.49 10.05 11.72
N PHE A 399 -32.15 10.09 11.81
CA PHE A 399 -31.29 11.04 11.10
C PHE A 399 -30.79 10.50 9.75
N ALA A 400 -31.11 9.25 9.43
CA ALA A 400 -30.67 8.59 8.21
C ALA A 400 -31.48 9.08 7.01
N ASN A 401 -30.96 10.09 6.32
CA ASN A 401 -31.58 10.67 5.13
C ASN A 401 -30.73 10.44 3.87
N GLN A 402 -31.37 10.39 2.71
CA GLN A 402 -30.67 10.32 1.43
C GLN A 402 -31.35 11.27 0.44
N ALA A 403 -30.69 12.39 0.18
CA ALA A 403 -31.12 13.35 -0.82
C ALA A 403 -30.52 12.96 -2.17
N ILE A 404 -31.37 12.50 -3.10
CA ILE A 404 -30.96 12.18 -4.46
C ILE A 404 -31.29 13.38 -5.33
N ILE A 405 -30.27 14.09 -5.80
CA ILE A 405 -30.48 15.31 -6.57
C ILE A 405 -30.67 14.95 -8.05
N GLN A 406 -31.91 15.09 -8.51
CA GLN A 406 -32.27 14.90 -9.91
C GLN A 406 -31.94 16.16 -10.73
N GLN A 407 -32.12 16.09 -12.05
CA GLN A 407 -31.95 17.26 -12.91
C GLN A 407 -33.05 18.32 -12.65
N SER A 408 -34.23 17.89 -12.19
CA SER A 408 -35.37 18.76 -11.86
C SER A 408 -35.16 19.65 -10.64
N ASP A 409 -34.24 19.25 -9.76
CA ASP A 409 -34.00 19.86 -8.45
C ASP A 409 -32.86 20.87 -8.51
N ILE A 410 -32.35 21.17 -9.72
CA ILE A 410 -31.29 22.14 -9.96
C ILE A 410 -31.91 23.53 -9.99
N ALA A 411 -31.46 24.38 -9.07
CA ALA A 411 -31.80 25.79 -9.01
C ALA A 411 -30.90 26.62 -9.93
N TYR A 412 -29.62 26.28 -10.07
CA TYR A 412 -28.71 27.07 -10.90
C TYR A 412 -27.65 26.20 -11.56
N THR A 413 -27.21 26.58 -12.76
CA THR A 413 -26.08 25.95 -13.45
C THR A 413 -25.21 27.00 -14.11
N THR A 414 -23.90 26.74 -14.13
CA THR A 414 -22.91 27.56 -14.85
C THR A 414 -22.77 27.16 -16.33
N GLU A 415 -23.60 26.23 -16.81
CA GLU A 415 -23.67 25.85 -18.23
C GLU A 415 -24.50 26.82 -19.06
N LYS A 416 -25.55 27.39 -18.45
CA LYS A 416 -26.50 28.29 -19.11
C LYS A 416 -26.29 29.72 -18.63
N ASP A 417 -26.80 30.67 -19.41
CA ASP A 417 -26.83 32.06 -18.98
C ASP A 417 -27.80 32.26 -17.80
N VAL A 418 -27.50 33.24 -16.95
CA VAL A 418 -28.28 33.60 -15.75
C VAL A 418 -29.73 33.95 -16.14
N LEU A 419 -29.91 34.77 -17.17
CA LEU A 419 -31.22 35.31 -17.56
C LEU A 419 -32.11 34.21 -18.16
N GLU A 420 -31.52 33.31 -18.94
CA GLU A 420 -32.24 32.17 -19.52
C GLU A 420 -32.79 31.25 -18.41
N GLN A 421 -32.01 31.03 -17.35
CA GLN A 421 -32.42 30.19 -16.22
C GLN A 421 -33.49 30.85 -15.35
N GLU A 422 -33.40 32.16 -15.10
CA GLU A 422 -34.43 32.91 -14.37
C GLU A 422 -35.78 32.85 -15.10
N ILE A 423 -35.78 32.92 -16.43
CA ILE A 423 -36.99 32.79 -17.25
C ILE A 423 -37.55 31.37 -17.16
N GLU A 424 -36.70 30.33 -17.27
CA GLU A 424 -37.12 28.92 -17.15
C GLU A 424 -37.68 28.58 -15.76
N GLN A 425 -37.25 29.29 -14.71
CA GLN A 425 -37.67 29.04 -13.32
C GLN A 425 -38.71 30.02 -12.78
N ALA A 426 -39.12 31.02 -13.56
CA ALA A 426 -40.06 32.06 -13.13
C ALA A 426 -41.35 31.48 -12.50
N ASP A 427 -41.95 30.48 -13.16
CA ASP A 427 -43.18 29.83 -12.67
C ASP A 427 -42.99 29.12 -11.31
N LYS A 428 -41.80 28.54 -11.07
CA LYS A 428 -41.48 27.89 -9.79
C LYS A 428 -41.26 28.92 -8.69
N ILE A 429 -40.55 29.99 -9.01
CA ILE A 429 -40.26 31.09 -8.08
C ILE A 429 -41.58 31.75 -7.63
N ASP A 430 -42.49 32.00 -8.57
CA ASP A 430 -43.81 32.57 -8.28
C ASP A 430 -44.63 31.66 -7.34
N GLN A 431 -44.60 30.34 -7.55
CA GLN A 431 -45.26 29.38 -6.66
C GLN A 431 -44.63 29.34 -5.26
N GLU A 432 -43.30 29.47 -5.14
CA GLU A 432 -42.62 29.52 -3.85
C GLU A 432 -42.98 30.80 -3.09
N TRP A 433 -43.01 31.94 -3.78
CA TRP A 433 -43.46 33.21 -3.20
C TRP A 433 -44.91 33.14 -2.70
N GLN A 434 -45.82 32.53 -3.47
CA GLN A 434 -47.20 32.30 -3.03
C GLN A 434 -47.25 31.47 -1.75
N LYS A 435 -46.51 30.35 -1.68
CA LYS A 435 -46.45 29.53 -0.47
C LYS A 435 -45.90 30.29 0.75
N ARG A 436 -44.89 31.13 0.55
CA ARG A 436 -44.30 31.94 1.65
C ARG A 436 -45.28 33.01 2.14
N LEU A 437 -46.04 33.62 1.23
CA LEU A 437 -47.09 34.58 1.58
C LEU A 437 -48.23 33.90 2.35
N ASP A 438 -48.72 32.75 1.87
CA ASP A 438 -49.78 31.98 2.55
C ASP A 438 -49.35 31.44 3.93
N ALA A 439 -48.05 31.19 4.13
CA ALA A 439 -47.48 30.76 5.41
C ALA A 439 -47.22 31.92 6.39
N LEU A 440 -47.26 33.17 5.93
CA LEU A 440 -47.21 34.36 6.78
C LEU A 440 -48.60 34.81 7.24
N ASP A 441 -49.64 34.44 6.48
CA ASP A 441 -51.05 34.74 6.78
C ASP A 441 -51.72 33.69 7.69
N ASN A 442 -51.03 32.58 7.99
CA ASN A 442 -51.40 31.57 9.00
C ASN A 442 -50.43 31.60 10.18
#